data_AF-A0A1S1NTV1-F1
#
_entry.id   AF-A0A1S1NTV1-F1
#
_cell.length_a   1.000
_cell.length_b   1.000
_cell.length_c   1.000
_cell.angle_alpha   90.00
_cell.angle_beta   90.00
_cell.angle_gamma   90.00
#
_symmetry.space_group_name_H-M   'P 1'
#
loop_
_entity.id
_entity.type
_entity.pdbx_description
1 polymer ?
#
loop_
_entity_poly.entity_id
_entity_poly.type
_entity_poly.pdbx_seq_one_letter_code
_entity_poly.pdbx_strand_id
1 'polypeptide(L)'
;MKLMGLGLARLYGIVRDDHITQDIKLEAAKAALSELIEVEIDYRLHQRHDNPGYHPFSPGHGSGKTSSDARPDHVMTAAIRYRAETRWRSMASALLAHLKPRQRAAVLLAAYPSSVELNSPAVASGTGRALTIAQVWERQFAVAYRLGYTAARPFEPWKSAHAMEVAASRGRQALLPLMMRQAELAA
;
A
#
# COMPACT_ATOMS: atom_id res chain seq x y z
N MET A 1 -3.37 16.09 -19.66
CA MET A 1 -4.31 15.02 -19.25
C MET A 1 -4.14 14.77 -17.76
N LYS A 2 -5.19 14.80 -16.94
CA LYS A 2 -5.09 14.51 -15.51
C LYS A 2 -5.09 12.98 -15.31
N LEU A 3 -3.96 12.42 -14.93
CA LEU A 3 -3.78 10.97 -14.75
C LEU A 3 -4.12 10.49 -13.32
N MET A 4 -4.17 11.40 -12.35
CA MET A 4 -4.58 11.09 -10.97
C MET A 4 -6.04 10.65 -10.93
N GLY A 5 -6.32 9.51 -10.28
CA GLY A 5 -7.65 8.91 -10.17
C GLY A 5 -8.01 7.94 -11.30
N LEU A 6 -7.10 7.68 -12.25
CA LEU A 6 -7.25 6.55 -13.15
C LEU A 6 -6.91 5.25 -12.41
N GLY A 7 -7.72 4.21 -12.55
CA GLY A 7 -7.43 2.91 -11.95
C GLY A 7 -6.15 2.27 -12.50
N LEU A 8 -5.49 1.44 -11.69
CA LEU A 8 -4.21 0.77 -12.01
C LEU A 8 -4.20 0.10 -13.40
N ALA A 9 -5.26 -0.59 -13.79
CA ALA A 9 -5.35 -1.25 -15.10
C ALA A 9 -5.18 -0.25 -16.27
N ARG A 10 -5.81 0.93 -16.16
CA ARG A 10 -5.74 1.96 -17.19
C ARG A 10 -4.37 2.64 -17.22
N LEU A 11 -3.78 2.87 -16.06
CA LEU A 11 -2.43 3.43 -15.97
C LEU A 11 -1.39 2.48 -16.57
N TYR A 12 -1.49 1.19 -16.28
CA TYR A 12 -0.64 0.17 -16.90
C TYR A 12 -0.84 0.10 -18.42
N GLY A 13 -2.08 0.24 -18.91
CA GLY A 13 -2.38 0.34 -20.33
C GLY A 13 -1.65 1.51 -21.00
N ILE A 14 -1.65 2.69 -20.39
CA ILE A 14 -0.94 3.87 -20.91
C ILE A 14 0.58 3.65 -20.97
N VAL A 15 1.16 3.02 -19.95
CA VAL A 15 2.62 2.74 -19.94
C VAL A 15 3.02 1.81 -21.10
N ARG A 16 2.14 0.87 -21.48
CA ARG A 16 2.39 -0.10 -22.56
C ARG A 16 2.14 0.47 -23.96
N ASP A 17 1.34 1.51 -24.09
CA ASP A 17 0.89 1.98 -25.39
C ASP A 17 2.03 2.64 -26.18
N ASP A 18 2.50 2.00 -27.24
CA ASP A 18 3.61 2.48 -28.07
C ASP A 18 3.31 3.77 -28.84
N HIS A 19 2.04 4.18 -28.93
CA HIS A 19 1.63 5.44 -29.54
C HIS A 19 1.67 6.63 -28.57
N ILE A 20 1.92 6.38 -27.29
CA ILE A 20 1.99 7.40 -26.25
C ILE A 20 3.45 7.87 -26.04
N THR A 21 3.63 9.18 -25.86
CA THR A 21 4.94 9.77 -25.62
C THR A 21 5.56 9.29 -24.30
N GLN A 22 6.90 9.24 -24.25
CA GLN A 22 7.64 8.79 -23.07
C GLN A 22 7.31 9.61 -21.82
N ASP A 23 7.07 10.92 -21.96
CA ASP A 23 6.68 11.78 -20.84
C ASP A 23 5.34 11.35 -20.24
N ILE A 24 4.35 11.02 -21.08
CA ILE A 24 3.04 10.56 -20.60
C ILE A 24 3.15 9.16 -19.98
N LYS A 25 3.98 8.27 -20.55
CA LYS A 25 4.28 6.96 -19.95
C LYS A 25 4.90 7.11 -18.56
N LEU A 26 5.86 8.02 -18.41
CA LEU A 26 6.51 8.30 -17.14
C LEU A 26 5.51 8.85 -16.11
N GLU A 27 4.64 9.77 -16.49
CA GLU A 27 3.59 10.29 -15.60
C GLU A 27 2.56 9.21 -15.22
N ALA A 28 2.20 8.33 -16.14
CA ALA A 28 1.35 7.18 -15.85
C ALA A 28 2.02 6.19 -14.90
N ALA A 29 3.32 5.96 -15.06
CA ALA A 29 4.12 5.11 -14.17
C ALA A 29 4.21 5.69 -12.76
N LYS A 30 4.42 7.01 -12.63
CA LYS A 30 4.38 7.71 -11.33
C LYS A 30 3.01 7.58 -10.65
N ALA A 31 1.94 7.79 -11.40
CA ALA A 31 0.59 7.64 -10.88
C ALA A 31 0.31 6.19 -10.44
N ALA A 32 0.71 5.20 -11.25
CA ALA A 32 0.54 3.79 -10.94
C ALA A 32 1.33 3.37 -9.70
N LEU A 33 2.57 3.87 -9.55
CA LEU A 33 3.38 3.62 -8.37
C LEU A 33 2.71 4.18 -7.11
N SER A 34 2.14 5.39 -7.17
CA SER A 34 1.41 5.98 -6.05
C SER A 34 0.18 5.15 -5.66
N GLU A 35 -0.61 4.71 -6.63
CA GLU A 35 -1.77 3.84 -6.41
C GLU A 35 -1.36 2.48 -5.80
N LEU A 36 -0.23 1.89 -6.22
CA LEU A 36 0.28 0.65 -5.63
C LEU A 36 0.72 0.83 -4.18
N ILE A 37 1.38 1.95 -3.88
CA ILE A 37 1.77 2.29 -2.51
C ILE A 37 0.51 2.44 -1.63
N GLU A 38 -0.54 3.06 -2.16
CA GLU A 38 -1.81 3.22 -1.46
C GLU A 38 -2.47 1.86 -1.17
N VAL A 39 -2.50 0.96 -2.17
CA VAL A 39 -2.98 -0.42 -1.99
C VAL A 39 -2.23 -1.14 -0.86
N GLU A 40 -0.90 -0.99 -0.79
CA GLU A 40 -0.10 -1.59 0.29
C GLU A 40 -0.41 -0.98 1.66
N ILE A 41 -0.59 0.35 1.74
CA ILE A 41 -0.92 1.03 2.99
C ILE A 41 -2.29 0.58 3.49
N ASP A 42 -3.30 0.55 2.62
CA ASP A 42 -4.65 0.11 2.96
C ASP A 42 -4.66 -1.35 3.41
N TYR A 43 -3.90 -2.22 2.75
CA TYR A 43 -3.71 -3.60 3.17
C TYR A 43 -3.15 -3.69 4.60
N ARG A 44 -2.05 -2.99 4.88
CA ARG A 44 -1.41 -2.97 6.21
C ARG A 44 -2.32 -2.44 7.30
N LEU A 45 -3.19 -1.48 6.97
CA LEU A 45 -4.08 -0.83 7.92
C LEU A 45 -5.34 -1.64 8.25
N HIS A 46 -5.87 -2.40 7.30
CA HIS A 46 -7.15 -3.13 7.44
C HIS A 46 -6.98 -4.63 7.67
N GLN A 47 -5.89 -5.27 7.19
CA GLN A 47 -5.60 -6.69 7.43
C GLN A 47 -4.59 -6.88 8.57
N ARG A 48 -4.78 -6.15 9.68
CA ARG A 48 -3.85 -6.11 10.82
C ARG A 48 -3.62 -7.47 11.50
N HIS A 49 -4.56 -8.40 11.37
CA HIS A 49 -4.44 -9.74 11.94
C HIS A 49 -3.33 -10.57 11.26
N ASP A 50 -2.90 -10.18 10.06
CA ASP A 50 -1.78 -10.80 9.34
C ASP A 50 -0.43 -10.10 9.59
N ASN A 51 -0.41 -8.98 10.35
CA ASN A 51 0.83 -8.25 10.62
C ASN A 51 1.67 -8.95 11.71
N PRO A 52 2.98 -9.18 11.47
CA PRO A 52 3.87 -9.80 12.46
C PRO A 52 3.97 -8.93 13.72
N GLY A 53 3.56 -9.51 14.87
CA GLY A 53 3.47 -8.82 16.16
C GLY A 53 2.04 -8.71 16.72
N TYR A 54 1.03 -9.14 15.98
CA TYR A 54 -0.33 -9.33 16.49
C TYR A 54 -0.48 -10.73 17.11
N HIS A 55 -1.13 -10.83 18.28
CA HIS A 55 -1.38 -12.11 18.95
C HIS A 55 -2.46 -12.90 18.16
N PRO A 56 -2.31 -14.22 17.92
CA PRO A 56 -3.22 -15.00 17.08
C PRO A 56 -4.60 -15.29 17.72
N PHE A 57 -5.07 -14.48 18.67
CA PHE A 57 -6.35 -14.70 19.34
C PHE A 57 -7.26 -13.48 19.30
N SER A 58 -8.20 -13.48 18.34
CA SER A 58 -9.62 -13.23 18.61
C SER A 58 -10.48 -13.42 17.36
N PRO A 59 -10.93 -14.65 17.06
CA PRO A 59 -12.25 -14.86 16.49
C PRO A 59 -13.29 -14.61 17.60
N GLY A 60 -14.19 -13.66 17.36
CA GLY A 60 -15.52 -13.54 17.98
C GLY A 60 -15.60 -13.71 19.50
N HIS A 61 -15.72 -12.61 20.24
CA HIS A 61 -16.46 -12.60 21.50
C HIS A 61 -17.51 -11.49 21.45
N GLY A 62 -18.72 -11.89 21.07
CA GLY A 62 -19.89 -11.03 20.96
C GLY A 62 -21.11 -11.77 20.43
N SER A 63 -21.76 -12.52 21.31
CA SER A 63 -23.13 -13.05 21.24
C SER A 63 -23.35 -14.38 20.52
N GLY A 64 -23.85 -15.34 21.31
CA GLY A 64 -23.95 -16.75 20.96
C GLY A 64 -25.09 -17.13 20.02
N LYS A 65 -24.92 -18.28 19.37
CA LYS A 65 -25.83 -19.42 19.44
C LYS A 65 -25.17 -20.63 18.77
N THR A 66 -25.27 -21.75 19.45
CA THR A 66 -24.96 -23.11 19.03
C THR A 66 -25.72 -23.52 17.77
N SER A 67 -25.07 -24.22 16.82
CA SER A 67 -25.44 -25.59 16.38
C SER A 67 -24.76 -26.02 15.06
N SER A 68 -24.15 -27.21 15.13
CA SER A 68 -23.98 -28.28 14.14
C SER A 68 -23.39 -28.05 12.74
N ASP A 69 -22.32 -28.81 12.48
CA ASP A 69 -22.02 -29.57 11.25
C ASP A 69 -21.84 -28.83 9.92
N ALA A 70 -20.68 -28.19 9.77
CA ALA A 70 -20.03 -28.11 8.47
C ALA A 70 -18.52 -28.32 8.65
N ARG A 71 -17.98 -29.40 8.05
CA ARG A 71 -16.52 -29.52 7.86
C ARG A 71 -16.04 -28.26 7.14
N PRO A 72 -14.93 -27.63 7.58
CA PRO A 72 -14.46 -26.41 6.94
C PRO A 72 -14.09 -26.72 5.49
N ASP A 73 -14.78 -26.08 4.56
CA ASP A 73 -14.46 -26.16 3.14
C ASP A 73 -13.11 -25.47 2.93
N HIS A 74 -12.05 -26.27 2.94
CA HIS A 74 -10.67 -25.81 2.75
C HIS A 74 -10.50 -25.14 1.38
N VAL A 75 -11.37 -25.43 0.41
CA VAL A 75 -11.36 -24.82 -0.93
C VAL A 75 -12.01 -23.42 -0.89
N MET A 76 -13.12 -23.24 -0.19
CA MET A 76 -13.70 -21.91 0.08
C MET A 76 -12.75 -21.03 0.91
N THR A 77 -12.07 -21.63 1.90
CA THR A 77 -11.09 -20.93 2.75
C THR A 77 -9.85 -20.50 1.95
N ALA A 78 -9.40 -21.33 1.00
CA ALA A 78 -8.35 -20.97 0.06
C ALA A 78 -8.82 -19.90 -0.95
N ALA A 79 -10.03 -20.01 -1.51
CA ALA A 79 -10.59 -19.00 -2.42
C ALA A 79 -10.79 -17.63 -1.73
N ILE A 80 -11.19 -17.63 -0.46
CA ILE A 80 -11.26 -16.42 0.38
C ILE A 80 -9.84 -15.88 0.66
N ARG A 81 -8.86 -16.75 0.94
CA ARG A 81 -7.44 -16.37 1.09
C ARG A 81 -6.81 -15.81 -0.19
N TYR A 82 -7.08 -16.37 -1.37
CA TYR A 82 -6.51 -15.93 -2.65
C TYR A 82 -7.25 -14.73 -3.28
N ARG A 83 -8.52 -14.48 -2.90
CA ARG A 83 -9.20 -13.19 -3.16
C ARG A 83 -8.60 -12.03 -2.34
N ALA A 84 -7.99 -12.34 -1.19
CA ALA A 84 -7.45 -11.37 -0.22
C ALA A 84 -6.04 -10.83 -0.55
N GLU A 85 -5.28 -11.48 -1.43
CA GLU A 85 -4.08 -10.91 -2.03
C GLU A 85 -4.40 -10.39 -3.43
N THR A 86 -4.92 -9.16 -3.52
CA THR A 86 -5.12 -8.52 -4.82
C THR A 86 -3.79 -8.55 -5.60
N ARG A 87 -3.83 -8.90 -6.89
CA ARG A 87 -2.63 -8.88 -7.78
C ARG A 87 -1.81 -7.60 -7.59
N TRP A 88 -2.52 -6.48 -7.40
CA TRP A 88 -1.96 -5.17 -7.12
C TRP A 88 -1.23 -5.08 -5.78
N ARG A 89 -1.74 -5.69 -4.70
CA ARG A 89 -1.03 -5.82 -3.42
C ARG A 89 0.24 -6.64 -3.54
N SER A 90 0.17 -7.81 -4.17
CA SER A 90 1.38 -8.66 -4.34
C SER A 90 2.43 -7.94 -5.17
N MET A 91 2.00 -7.19 -6.18
CA MET A 91 2.87 -6.32 -6.97
C MET A 91 3.45 -5.15 -6.16
N ALA A 92 2.64 -4.45 -5.37
CA ALA A 92 3.09 -3.36 -4.52
C ALA A 92 4.12 -3.84 -3.48
N SER A 93 3.85 -4.97 -2.83
CA SER A 93 4.75 -5.60 -1.87
C SER A 93 6.07 -6.02 -2.52
N ALA A 94 6.02 -6.64 -3.70
CA ALA A 94 7.20 -7.01 -4.48
C ALA A 94 8.03 -5.79 -4.91
N LEU A 95 7.39 -4.72 -5.40
CA LEU A 95 8.09 -3.47 -5.73
C LEU A 95 8.80 -2.89 -4.50
N LEU A 96 8.08 -2.74 -3.39
CA LEU A 96 8.64 -2.21 -2.16
C LEU A 96 9.76 -3.09 -1.59
N ALA A 97 9.77 -4.40 -1.89
CA ALA A 97 10.81 -5.33 -1.48
C ALA A 97 12.21 -4.93 -2.00
N HIS A 98 12.29 -4.23 -3.13
CA HIS A 98 13.56 -3.72 -3.70
C HIS A 98 14.15 -2.56 -2.91
N LEU A 99 13.37 -1.89 -2.05
CA LEU A 99 13.87 -0.81 -1.20
C LEU A 99 14.49 -1.36 0.07
N LYS A 100 15.58 -0.71 0.50
CA LYS A 100 16.15 -0.90 1.84
C LYS A 100 15.08 -0.62 2.90
N PRO A 101 15.10 -1.30 4.07
CA PRO A 101 14.04 -1.18 5.08
C PRO A 101 13.72 0.27 5.48
N ARG A 102 14.74 1.09 5.73
CA ARG A 102 14.57 2.51 6.06
C ARG A 102 13.91 3.29 4.93
N GLN A 103 14.31 3.07 3.69
CA GLN A 103 13.74 3.76 2.52
C GLN A 103 12.30 3.32 2.25
N ARG A 104 11.98 2.05 2.45
CA ARG A 104 10.61 1.51 2.38
C ARG A 104 9.71 2.18 3.43
N ALA A 105 10.19 2.31 4.66
CA ALA A 105 9.49 3.01 5.72
C ALA A 105 9.25 4.49 5.34
N ALA A 106 10.23 5.18 4.76
CA ALA A 106 10.05 6.55 4.28
C ALA A 106 8.92 6.65 3.24
N VAL A 107 8.92 5.75 2.24
CA VAL A 107 7.91 5.75 1.17
C VAL A 107 6.51 5.55 1.74
N LEU A 108 6.34 4.59 2.65
CA LEU A 108 5.03 4.29 3.26
C LEU A 108 4.58 5.40 4.22
N LEU A 109 5.48 5.98 5.01
CA LEU A 109 5.15 7.10 5.90
C LEU A 109 4.80 8.35 5.11
N ALA A 110 5.56 8.68 4.07
CA ALA A 110 5.30 9.87 3.26
C ALA A 110 4.01 9.76 2.43
N ALA A 111 3.58 8.54 2.09
CA ALA A 111 2.29 8.28 1.44
C ALA A 111 1.17 7.97 2.44
N TYR A 112 1.45 7.97 3.75
CA TYR A 112 0.44 7.71 4.76
C TYR A 112 -0.68 8.78 4.78
N PRO A 113 -0.39 10.09 4.66
CA PRO A 113 -1.44 11.06 4.37
C PRO A 113 -2.19 10.59 3.14
N SER A 114 -3.49 10.37 3.24
CA SER A 114 -4.25 10.01 2.05
C SER A 114 -4.16 11.18 1.08
N SER A 115 -3.58 10.96 -0.09
CA SER A 115 -3.67 11.89 -1.22
C SER A 115 -5.05 11.86 -1.88
N VAL A 116 -5.96 11.01 -1.41
CA VAL A 116 -7.36 11.00 -1.84
C VAL A 116 -8.09 12.13 -1.12
N GLU A 117 -7.84 13.36 -1.56
CA GLU A 117 -8.71 14.49 -1.23
C GLU A 117 -10.08 14.32 -1.93
N LEU A 118 -11.11 14.16 -1.10
CA LEU A 118 -12.50 14.64 -1.23
C LEU A 118 -13.40 14.29 -2.44
N ASN A 119 -12.91 13.76 -3.57
CA ASN A 119 -13.75 13.65 -4.79
C ASN A 119 -13.95 12.23 -5.37
N SER A 120 -13.58 11.18 -4.63
CA SER A 120 -13.91 9.80 -5.04
C SER A 120 -15.03 9.26 -4.14
N PRO A 121 -16.22 8.91 -4.69
CA PRO A 121 -17.32 8.35 -3.90
C PRO A 121 -17.01 6.96 -3.32
N ALA A 122 -15.84 6.39 -3.61
CA ALA A 122 -15.42 5.07 -3.14
C ALA A 122 -14.69 5.07 -1.77
N VAL A 123 -14.42 6.22 -1.14
CA VAL A 123 -13.72 6.27 0.16
C VAL A 123 -14.62 6.85 1.25
N ALA A 124 -15.75 6.20 1.46
CA ALA A 124 -16.51 6.24 2.71
C ALA A 124 -15.89 5.32 3.79
N SER A 125 -14.58 5.06 3.73
CA SER A 125 -13.86 4.37 4.81
C SER A 125 -13.27 5.43 5.72
N GLY A 126 -13.82 5.60 6.92
CA GLY A 126 -13.31 6.49 7.97
C GLY A 126 -11.91 6.12 8.48
N THR A 127 -10.91 6.09 7.60
CA THR A 127 -9.54 5.60 7.85
C THR A 127 -8.72 6.51 8.77
N GLY A 128 -9.20 7.73 9.06
CA GLY A 128 -8.55 8.68 9.96
C GLY A 128 -7.15 9.10 9.49
N ARG A 129 -6.86 9.02 8.18
CA ARG A 129 -5.57 9.35 7.54
C ARG A 129 -5.45 10.84 7.15
N ALA A 130 -6.21 11.72 7.80
CA ALA A 130 -6.16 13.18 7.61
C ALA A 130 -5.01 13.81 8.43
N LEU A 131 -3.78 13.38 8.15
CA LEU A 131 -2.57 13.96 8.76
C LEU A 131 -1.75 14.67 7.70
N THR A 132 -1.17 15.82 8.02
CA THR A 132 -0.14 16.42 7.18
C THR A 132 1.16 15.62 7.27
N ILE A 133 2.07 15.82 6.32
CA ILE A 133 3.39 15.18 6.37
C ILE A 133 4.17 15.51 7.64
N ALA A 134 4.05 16.74 8.14
CA ALA A 134 4.66 17.18 9.39
C ALA A 134 4.07 16.41 10.58
N GLN A 135 2.75 16.25 10.64
CA GLN A 135 2.07 15.49 11.69
C GLN A 135 2.40 13.99 11.61
N VAL A 136 2.60 13.44 10.42
CA VAL A 136 3.09 12.05 10.26
C VAL A 136 4.50 11.91 10.80
N TRP A 137 5.38 12.87 10.54
CA TRP A 137 6.74 12.87 11.09
C TRP A 137 6.75 12.98 12.63
N GLU A 138 5.96 13.89 13.20
CA GLU A 138 5.81 14.04 14.66
C GLU A 138 5.33 12.73 15.30
N ARG A 139 4.47 12.00 14.60
CA ARG A 139 3.86 10.73 15.05
C ARG A 139 4.51 9.51 14.39
N GLN A 140 5.72 9.61 13.87
CA GLN A 140 6.30 8.61 12.96
C GLN A 140 6.35 7.20 13.57
N PHE A 141 6.60 7.08 14.88
CA PHE A 141 6.57 5.78 15.56
C PHE A 141 5.16 5.19 15.60
N ALA A 142 4.15 5.99 15.95
CA ALA A 142 2.76 5.53 16.02
C ALA A 142 2.23 5.15 14.63
N VAL A 143 2.57 5.94 13.61
CA VAL A 143 2.18 5.66 12.22
C VAL A 143 2.92 4.43 11.69
N ALA A 144 4.24 4.32 11.91
CA ALA A 144 5.02 3.15 11.51
C ALA A 144 4.52 1.88 12.20
N TYR A 145 4.16 1.95 13.48
CA TYR A 145 3.55 0.83 14.19
C TYR A 145 2.25 0.37 13.53
N ARG A 146 1.37 1.30 13.15
CA ARG A 146 0.15 0.99 12.38
C ARG A 146 0.45 0.34 11.03
N LEU A 147 1.59 0.67 10.42
CA LEU A 147 2.07 0.10 9.16
C LEU A 147 2.85 -1.22 9.33
N GLY A 148 2.86 -1.80 10.54
CA GLY A 148 3.49 -3.09 10.83
C GLY A 148 4.98 -3.03 11.17
N TYR A 149 5.53 -1.84 11.46
CA TYR A 149 6.89 -1.72 12.00
C TYR A 149 6.86 -1.90 13.52
N THR A 150 7.47 -2.96 14.01
CA THR A 150 7.49 -3.34 15.43
C THR A 150 8.92 -3.41 15.94
N ALA A 151 9.13 -3.72 17.23
CA ALA A 151 10.48 -3.96 17.76
C ALA A 151 11.23 -5.08 17.00
N ALA A 152 10.51 -6.06 16.45
CA ALA A 152 11.08 -7.13 15.62
C ALA A 152 11.40 -6.67 14.18
N ARG A 153 10.84 -5.53 13.74
CA ARG A 153 11.12 -4.88 12.45
C ARG A 153 11.37 -3.39 12.68
N PRO A 154 12.48 -3.04 13.33
CA PRO A 154 12.75 -1.65 13.68
C PRO A 154 12.97 -0.82 12.41
N PHE A 155 12.60 0.45 12.48
CA PHE A 155 13.02 1.44 11.50
C PHE A 155 13.79 2.55 12.21
N GLU A 156 14.73 3.15 11.50
CA GLU A 156 15.47 4.30 12.01
C GLU A 156 14.68 5.58 11.71
N PRO A 157 14.29 6.37 12.74
CA PRO A 157 13.46 7.55 12.55
C PRO A 157 14.18 8.65 11.75
N TRP A 158 13.40 9.58 11.23
CA TRP A 158 13.91 10.77 10.55
C TRP A 158 13.97 11.95 11.51
N LYS A 159 15.03 12.74 11.37
CA LYS A 159 15.25 13.97 12.14
C LYS A 159 14.33 15.12 11.73
N SER A 160 13.73 15.06 10.53
CA SER A 160 12.78 16.06 10.04
C SER A 160 11.83 15.46 9.00
N ALA A 161 10.67 16.10 8.81
CA ALA A 161 9.72 15.76 7.74
C ALA A 161 10.39 15.84 6.36
N HIS A 162 11.18 16.88 6.10
CA HIS A 162 11.90 17.04 4.85
C HIS A 162 12.86 15.87 4.56
N ALA A 163 13.64 15.41 5.56
CA ALA A 163 14.54 14.27 5.39
C ALA A 163 13.78 12.98 5.06
N MET A 164 12.59 12.79 5.64
CA MET A 164 11.70 11.67 5.34
C MET A 164 11.17 11.75 3.91
N GLU A 165 10.72 12.92 3.47
CA GLU A 165 10.25 13.15 2.09
C GLU A 165 11.33 12.95 1.04
N VAL A 166 12.56 13.43 1.30
CA VAL A 166 13.70 13.22 0.40
C VAL A 166 14.02 11.72 0.28
N ALA A 167 14.02 10.99 1.40
CA ALA A 167 14.22 9.54 1.39
C ALA A 167 13.09 8.82 0.62
N ALA A 168 11.83 9.25 0.80
CA ALA A 168 10.68 8.72 0.08
C ALA A 168 10.76 9.01 -1.43
N SER A 169 11.15 10.23 -1.81
CA SER A 169 11.32 10.64 -3.21
C SER A 169 12.38 9.80 -3.90
N ARG A 170 13.55 9.63 -3.27
CA ARG A 170 14.60 8.73 -3.76
C ARG A 170 14.12 7.28 -3.87
N GLY A 171 13.29 6.83 -2.92
CA GLY A 171 12.64 5.51 -2.95
C GLY A 171 11.75 5.35 -4.17
N ARG A 172 10.84 6.30 -4.39
CA ARG A 172 9.94 6.29 -5.56
C ARG A 172 10.73 6.32 -6.86
N GLN A 173 11.75 7.17 -6.97
CA GLN A 173 12.62 7.24 -8.15
C GLN A 173 13.33 5.91 -8.43
N ALA A 174 13.80 5.21 -7.40
CA ALA A 174 14.42 3.89 -7.56
C ALA A 174 13.42 2.81 -8.02
N LEU A 175 12.13 2.95 -7.69
CA LEU A 175 11.08 2.02 -8.09
C LEU A 175 10.52 2.27 -9.48
N LEU A 176 10.61 3.49 -10.02
CA LEU A 176 10.02 3.86 -11.30
C LEU A 176 10.47 2.96 -12.46
N PRO A 177 11.78 2.69 -12.67
CA PRO A 177 12.21 1.80 -13.75
C PRO A 177 11.66 0.37 -13.60
N LEU A 178 11.55 -0.12 -12.36
CA LEU A 178 10.99 -1.44 -12.08
C LEU A 178 9.49 -1.50 -12.36
N MET A 179 8.76 -0.44 -12.01
CA MET A 179 7.33 -0.32 -12.29
C MET A 179 7.08 -0.28 -13.80
N MET A 180 7.85 0.51 -14.55
CA MET A 180 7.74 0.58 -16.01
C MET A 180 8.01 -0.79 -16.66
N ARG A 181 9.10 -1.46 -16.28
CA ARG A 181 9.42 -2.81 -16.75
C ARG A 181 8.32 -3.82 -16.39
N GLN A 182 7.77 -3.71 -15.19
CA GLN A 182 6.68 -4.58 -14.76
C GLN A 182 5.39 -4.32 -15.54
N ALA A 183 5.14 -3.06 -15.95
CA ALA A 183 4.01 -2.74 -16.80
C ALA A 183 4.14 -3.39 -18.16
N GLU A 184 5.31 -3.32 -18.78
CA GLU A 184 5.62 -3.98 -20.07
C GLU A 184 5.42 -5.51 -20.00
N LEU A 185 5.90 -6.15 -18.93
CA LEU A 185 5.84 -7.61 -18.76
C LEU A 185 4.47 -8.18 -18.37
N ALA A 186 3.55 -7.34 -17.91
CA ALA A 186 2.23 -7.78 -17.46
C ALA A 186 1.19 -7.84 -18.60
N ALA A 187 1.63 -7.84 -19.85
CA ALA A 187 0.88 -8.11 -21.08
C ALA A 187 0.77 -9.62 -21.33
#